data_AF-A0A098T438-F1
#
_entry.id   AF-A0A098T438-F1
#
_cell.length_a   1.000
_cell.length_b   1.000
_cell.length_c   1.000
_cell.angle_alpha   90.00
_cell.angle_beta   90.00
_cell.angle_gamma   90.00
#
_symmetry.space_group_name_H-M   'P 1'
#
loop_
_entity.id
_entity.type
_entity.pdbx_description
1 polymer ?
#
loop_
_entity_poly.entity_id
_entity_poly.type
_entity_poly.pdbx_seq_one_letter_code
_entity_poly.pdbx_strand_id
1 'polypeptide(L)'
;GHPVMQAEASWRVAHILSGVEAPQSAPRIAIAYKTGTSYGYRDAWAVGFDGRYVLGVWVGRPDAAPIPGLSGITTAAPLLFEAFARTGLERVAFPPAPHGLVERPRRDLPFALRKFKSGDEPAAAVAGGSLPPRIVYPPQGARVALGTGGSGRMMPLVIKLQGGVAPYRLIANGLPLPKPTRRRELNWKPDSEGASTLTVMDAEGRAASVSVFIDAD
;
A
#
# COMPACT_ATOMS: atom_id res chain seq x y z
N GLY A 1 9.77 -17.84 -25.63
CA GLY A 1 9.46 -18.31 -24.26
C GLY A 1 7.96 -18.55 -24.15
N HIS A 2 7.53 -19.44 -23.25
CA HIS A 2 6.10 -19.68 -23.03
C HIS A 2 5.46 -18.46 -22.33
N PRO A 3 4.24 -18.05 -22.72
CA PRO A 3 3.52 -16.98 -22.04
C PRO A 3 3.27 -17.32 -20.57
N VAL A 4 3.53 -16.37 -19.66
CA VAL A 4 3.25 -16.53 -18.22
C VAL A 4 1.75 -16.35 -17.92
N MET A 5 1.03 -15.62 -18.78
CA MET A 5 -0.40 -15.34 -18.67
C MET A 5 -1.08 -15.46 -20.03
N GLN A 6 -2.37 -15.78 -20.03
CA GLN A 6 -3.22 -15.71 -21.23
C GLN A 6 -3.32 -14.27 -21.75
N ALA A 7 -3.62 -14.10 -23.03
CA ALA A 7 -3.75 -12.79 -23.66
C ALA A 7 -4.85 -11.94 -23.01
N GLU A 8 -5.98 -12.56 -22.67
CA GLU A 8 -7.13 -11.96 -22.00
C GLU A 8 -6.77 -11.48 -20.60
N ALA A 9 -6.03 -12.28 -19.84
CA ALA A 9 -5.60 -11.92 -18.49
C ALA A 9 -4.60 -10.76 -18.52
N SER A 10 -3.65 -10.81 -19.45
CA SER A 10 -2.64 -9.74 -19.64
C SER A 10 -3.30 -8.42 -20.03
N TRP A 11 -4.24 -8.47 -20.98
CA TRP A 11 -4.99 -7.31 -21.40
C TRP A 11 -5.81 -6.70 -20.27
N ARG A 12 -6.53 -7.52 -19.47
CA ARG A 12 -7.32 -7.02 -18.32
C ARG A 12 -6.46 -6.30 -17.29
N VAL A 13 -5.28 -6.85 -16.97
CA VAL A 13 -4.35 -6.21 -16.03
C VAL A 13 -3.85 -4.87 -16.59
N ALA A 14 -3.42 -4.84 -17.85
CA ALA A 14 -3.00 -3.59 -18.50
C ALA A 14 -4.14 -2.55 -18.53
N HIS A 15 -5.36 -2.98 -18.88
CA HIS A 15 -6.53 -2.12 -18.89
C HIS A 15 -6.82 -1.51 -17.51
N ILE A 16 -6.82 -2.33 -16.44
CA ILE A 16 -6.99 -1.85 -15.06
C ILE A 16 -5.90 -0.84 -14.69
N LEU A 17 -4.63 -1.16 -14.97
CA LEU A 17 -3.50 -0.30 -14.62
C LEU A 17 -3.42 0.99 -15.45
N SER A 18 -3.96 0.98 -16.67
CA SER A 18 -4.09 2.17 -17.51
C SER A 18 -5.17 3.13 -17.04
N GLY A 19 -6.13 2.64 -16.25
CA GLY A 19 -7.19 3.44 -15.64
C GLY A 19 -6.79 4.13 -14.34
N VAL A 20 -5.56 3.93 -13.84
CA VAL A 20 -5.08 4.59 -12.62
C VAL A 20 -4.77 6.05 -12.91
N GLU A 21 -5.36 6.97 -12.14
CA GLU A 21 -5.09 8.40 -12.28
C GLU A 21 -3.61 8.72 -12.05
N ALA A 22 -2.98 9.38 -13.03
CA ALA A 22 -1.61 9.86 -12.91
C ALA A 22 -1.44 10.80 -11.69
N PRO A 23 -0.24 10.84 -11.07
CA PRO A 23 0.06 11.78 -10.00
C PRO A 23 -0.24 13.22 -10.43
N GLN A 24 -0.77 14.04 -9.52
CA GLN A 24 -1.18 15.42 -9.84
C GLN A 24 -0.05 16.29 -10.41
N SER A 25 1.19 16.03 -10.00
CA SER A 25 2.38 16.77 -10.44
C SER A 25 3.04 16.22 -11.70
N ALA A 26 2.51 15.14 -12.29
CA ALA A 26 3.12 14.44 -13.41
C ALA A 26 2.51 14.89 -14.76
N PRO A 27 3.27 14.78 -15.87
CA PRO A 27 2.72 14.91 -17.21
C PRO A 27 1.54 13.96 -17.42
N ARG A 28 0.47 14.43 -18.09
CA ARG A 28 -0.67 13.57 -18.45
C ARG A 28 -0.35 12.78 -19.72
N ILE A 29 0.29 11.63 -19.53
CA ILE A 29 0.62 10.67 -20.59
C ILE A 29 -0.12 9.35 -20.35
N ALA A 30 -0.53 8.70 -21.43
CA ALA A 30 -1.24 7.43 -21.37
C ALA A 30 -0.25 6.27 -21.21
N ILE A 31 -0.01 5.89 -19.96
CA ILE A 31 0.74 4.69 -19.58
C ILE A 31 -0.02 3.90 -18.52
N ALA A 32 0.21 2.59 -18.46
CA ALA A 32 -0.24 1.76 -17.35
C ALA A 32 0.84 1.76 -16.28
N TYR A 33 0.47 1.88 -15.00
CA TYR A 33 1.48 1.88 -13.95
C TYR A 33 0.97 1.39 -12.60
N LYS A 34 1.90 0.99 -11.74
CA LYS A 34 1.64 0.65 -10.36
C LYS A 34 2.75 1.17 -9.45
N THR A 35 2.35 1.64 -8.27
CA THR A 35 3.26 2.07 -7.21
C THR A 35 3.42 1.00 -6.13
N GLY A 36 4.59 1.03 -5.48
CA GLY A 36 4.90 0.25 -4.27
C GLY A 36 5.58 1.14 -3.24
N THR A 37 5.40 0.84 -1.96
CA THR A 37 6.13 1.51 -0.87
C THR A 37 6.43 0.47 0.17
N SER A 38 7.72 0.29 0.48
CA SER A 38 8.09 -0.65 1.53
C SER A 38 7.64 -0.15 2.89
N TYR A 39 7.46 -1.09 3.79
CA TYR A 39 7.19 -0.73 5.17
C TYR A 39 8.39 0.01 5.79
N GLY A 40 8.11 0.94 6.70
CA GLY A 40 9.16 1.80 7.27
C GLY A 40 9.72 2.85 6.32
N TYR A 41 9.10 3.06 5.14
CA TYR A 41 9.45 4.14 4.20
C TYR A 41 10.90 4.09 3.70
N ARG A 42 11.41 2.90 3.40
CA ARG A 42 12.78 2.70 2.89
C ARG A 42 12.85 2.78 1.36
N ASP A 43 11.80 2.29 0.70
CA ASP A 43 11.71 2.18 -0.76
C ASP A 43 10.39 2.76 -1.27
N ALA A 44 10.51 3.58 -2.30
CA ALA A 44 9.42 3.98 -3.17
C ALA A 44 9.66 3.38 -4.55
N TRP A 45 8.70 2.59 -5.03
CA TRP A 45 8.72 2.00 -6.36
C TRP A 45 7.59 2.55 -7.22
N ALA A 46 7.88 2.73 -8.50
CA ALA A 46 6.88 2.88 -9.54
C ALA A 46 7.35 2.10 -10.78
N VAL A 47 6.51 1.20 -11.27
CA VAL A 47 6.74 0.48 -12.52
C VAL A 47 5.60 0.80 -13.46
N GLY A 48 5.92 1.19 -14.69
CA GLY A 48 4.93 1.47 -15.71
C GLY A 48 5.39 1.09 -17.09
N PHE A 49 4.42 0.97 -17.98
CA PHE A 49 4.64 0.46 -19.33
C PHE A 49 3.62 1.05 -20.31
N ASP A 50 3.99 1.07 -21.59
CA ASP A 50 3.10 1.30 -22.71
C ASP A 50 3.00 0.02 -23.57
N GLY A 51 2.56 0.11 -24.82
CA GLY A 51 2.46 -1.05 -25.72
C GLY A 51 3.80 -1.72 -26.08
N ARG A 52 4.95 -1.16 -25.70
CA ARG A 52 6.27 -1.68 -26.08
C ARG A 52 7.35 -1.59 -24.99
N TYR A 53 7.36 -0.52 -24.21
CA TYR A 53 8.43 -0.19 -23.27
C TYR A 53 7.95 -0.34 -21.83
N VAL A 54 8.87 -0.78 -20.96
CA VAL A 54 8.67 -0.86 -19.51
C VAL A 54 9.75 -0.04 -18.83
N LEU A 55 9.35 0.88 -17.95
CA LEU A 55 10.26 1.64 -17.09
C LEU A 55 9.97 1.31 -15.62
N GLY A 56 11.03 1.16 -14.85
CA GLY A 56 10.99 1.02 -13.41
C GLY A 56 11.76 2.16 -12.75
N VAL A 57 11.15 2.79 -11.75
CA VAL A 57 11.79 3.80 -10.90
C VAL A 57 11.77 3.29 -9.47
N TRP A 58 12.96 3.31 -8.87
CA TRP A 58 13.16 3.13 -7.44
C TRP A 58 13.76 4.40 -6.86
N VAL A 59 13.25 4.78 -5.69
CA VAL A 59 13.84 5.81 -4.85
C VAL A 59 13.97 5.25 -3.45
N GLY A 60 15.18 5.30 -2.92
CA GLY A 60 15.52 4.84 -1.58
C GLY A 60 16.98 5.16 -1.28
N ARG A 61 17.42 4.84 -0.07
CA ARG A 61 18.82 4.96 0.30
C ARG A 61 19.55 3.64 0.03
N PRO A 62 20.79 3.65 -0.50
CA PRO A 62 21.57 2.43 -0.71
C PRO A 62 21.87 1.64 0.58
N ASP A 63 21.90 2.32 1.73
CA ASP A 63 22.05 1.73 3.07
C ASP A 63 20.72 1.21 3.65
N ALA A 64 19.66 1.23 2.84
CA ALA A 64 18.29 0.89 3.21
C ALA A 64 17.68 1.77 4.31
N ALA A 65 18.33 2.83 4.82
CA ALA A 65 17.80 3.58 5.95
C ALA A 65 16.45 4.28 5.60
N PRO A 66 15.53 4.46 6.57
CA PRO A 66 14.23 5.07 6.34
C PRO A 66 14.32 6.51 5.84
N ILE A 67 13.41 6.89 4.93
CA ILE A 67 13.20 8.26 4.51
C ILE A 67 11.78 8.68 4.93
N PRO A 68 11.61 9.58 5.92
CA PRO A 68 10.29 9.92 6.44
C PRO A 68 9.39 10.49 5.34
N GLY A 69 8.19 9.95 5.22
CA GLY A 69 7.21 10.40 4.22
C GLY A 69 7.50 9.93 2.79
N LEU A 70 8.51 9.09 2.57
CA LEU A 70 8.77 8.49 1.27
C LEU A 70 7.59 7.62 0.84
N SER A 71 7.06 7.88 -0.36
CA SER A 71 5.99 7.06 -0.92
C SER A 71 6.13 6.93 -2.44
N GLY A 72 5.74 5.77 -2.95
CA GLY A 72 5.78 5.48 -4.39
C GLY A 72 4.95 6.48 -5.20
N ILE A 73 3.80 6.91 -4.68
CA ILE A 73 2.89 7.81 -5.41
C ILE A 73 3.37 9.27 -5.44
N THR A 74 4.05 9.74 -4.39
CA THR A 74 4.53 11.13 -4.33
C THR A 74 5.95 11.29 -4.87
N THR A 75 6.73 10.21 -4.96
CA THR A 75 8.16 10.28 -5.28
C THR A 75 8.52 9.52 -6.55
N ALA A 76 8.35 8.19 -6.57
CA ALA A 76 8.77 7.38 -7.72
C ALA A 76 7.85 7.55 -8.94
N ALA A 77 6.53 7.69 -8.73
CA ALA A 77 5.58 7.81 -9.83
C ALA A 77 5.75 9.10 -10.65
N PRO A 78 5.88 10.32 -10.08
CA PRO A 78 6.15 11.50 -10.87
C PRO A 78 7.41 11.39 -11.74
N LEU A 79 8.48 10.80 -11.20
CA LEU A 79 9.73 10.54 -11.93
C LEU A 79 9.53 9.55 -13.09
N LEU A 80 8.75 8.49 -12.88
CA LEU A 80 8.41 7.52 -13.94
C LEU A 80 7.71 8.21 -15.11
N PHE A 81 6.71 9.04 -14.83
CA PHE A 81 5.97 9.77 -15.86
C PHE A 81 6.87 10.80 -16.57
N GLU A 82 7.74 11.49 -15.84
CA GLU A 82 8.71 12.42 -16.42
C GLU A 82 9.72 11.69 -17.33
N ALA A 83 10.17 10.51 -16.93
CA ALA A 83 11.06 9.69 -17.74
C ALA A 83 10.39 9.27 -19.06
N PHE A 84 9.16 8.74 -19.02
CA PHE A 84 8.39 8.48 -20.25
C PHE A 84 8.15 9.74 -21.10
N ALA A 85 8.05 10.92 -20.48
CA ALA A 85 7.89 12.17 -21.20
C ALA A 85 9.18 12.64 -21.89
N ARG A 86 10.36 12.37 -21.30
CA ARG A 86 11.65 12.92 -21.73
C ARG A 86 12.58 11.96 -22.46
N THR A 87 12.34 10.65 -22.39
CA THR A 87 13.21 9.64 -23.02
C THR A 87 13.26 9.72 -24.55
N GLY A 88 12.33 10.43 -25.18
CA GLY A 88 12.23 10.51 -26.65
C GLY A 88 11.73 9.22 -27.30
N LEU A 89 11.33 8.22 -26.50
CA LEU A 89 10.73 6.99 -27.01
C LEU A 89 9.37 7.29 -27.64
N GLU A 90 9.15 6.73 -28.83
CA GLU A 90 7.84 6.76 -29.46
C GLU A 90 6.84 5.98 -28.61
N ARG A 91 5.74 6.63 -28.22
CA ARG A 91 4.71 6.00 -27.40
C ARG A 91 3.91 5.02 -28.23
N VAL A 92 3.76 3.81 -27.71
CA VAL A 92 2.99 2.76 -28.37
C VAL A 92 1.67 2.56 -27.64
N ALA A 93 0.56 2.67 -28.36
CA ALA A 93 -0.76 2.42 -27.80
C ALA A 93 -0.90 0.96 -27.34
N PHE A 94 -1.72 0.73 -26.31
CA PHE A 94 -2.05 -0.63 -25.88
C PHE A 94 -2.82 -1.39 -26.97
N PRO A 95 -2.64 -2.72 -27.05
CA PRO A 95 -3.43 -3.54 -27.97
C PRO A 95 -4.93 -3.45 -27.65
N PRO A 96 -5.81 -3.60 -28.66
CA PRO A 96 -7.24 -3.64 -28.45
C PRO A 96 -7.65 -4.86 -27.60
N ALA A 97 -8.88 -4.82 -27.07
CA ALA A 97 -9.45 -5.93 -26.33
C ALA A 97 -9.47 -7.22 -27.17
N PRO A 98 -9.04 -8.37 -26.63
CA PRO A 98 -9.17 -9.66 -27.31
C PRO A 98 -10.63 -9.99 -27.66
N HIS A 99 -10.83 -10.73 -28.74
CA HIS A 99 -12.15 -11.17 -29.17
C HIS A 99 -12.85 -12.00 -28.08
N GLY A 100 -14.15 -11.74 -27.87
CA GLY A 100 -14.95 -12.44 -26.86
C GLY A 100 -14.79 -11.90 -25.43
N LEU A 101 -13.92 -10.92 -25.21
CA LEU A 101 -13.82 -10.26 -23.92
C LEU A 101 -15.05 -9.39 -23.66
N VAL A 102 -15.84 -9.76 -22.65
CA VAL A 102 -17.00 -8.97 -22.22
C VAL A 102 -16.58 -8.07 -21.06
N GLU A 103 -16.72 -6.76 -21.27
CA GLU A 103 -16.70 -5.76 -20.21
C GLU A 103 -18.12 -5.37 -19.84
N ARG A 104 -18.42 -5.31 -18.54
CA ARG A 104 -19.72 -4.81 -18.07
C ARG A 104 -19.47 -3.73 -17.03
N PRO A 105 -20.07 -2.54 -17.18
CA PRO A 105 -19.97 -1.54 -16.15
C PRO A 105 -20.68 -2.05 -14.89
N ARG A 106 -20.20 -1.62 -13.72
CA ARG A 106 -20.72 -2.06 -12.42
C ARG A 106 -22.25 -1.93 -12.28
N ARG A 107 -22.86 -0.94 -12.96
CA ARG A 107 -24.32 -0.72 -12.96
C ARG A 107 -25.12 -1.87 -13.60
N ASP A 108 -24.54 -2.55 -14.58
CA ASP A 108 -25.16 -3.64 -15.33
C ASP A 108 -24.90 -5.03 -14.70
N LEU A 109 -24.05 -5.08 -13.66
CA LEU A 109 -23.84 -6.29 -12.89
C LEU A 109 -25.09 -6.61 -12.04
N PRO A 110 -25.48 -7.90 -11.91
CA PRO A 110 -26.47 -8.35 -10.93
C PRO A 110 -26.15 -7.82 -9.54
N PHE A 111 -27.17 -7.55 -8.72
CA PHE A 111 -27.00 -6.92 -7.41
C PHE A 111 -25.95 -7.61 -6.52
N ALA A 112 -25.94 -8.96 -6.51
CA ALA A 112 -24.96 -9.75 -5.76
C ALA A 112 -23.50 -9.52 -6.20
N LEU A 113 -23.27 -9.23 -7.49
CA LEU A 113 -21.93 -8.98 -8.06
C LEU A 113 -21.52 -7.50 -8.02
N ARG A 114 -22.45 -6.60 -7.69
CA ARG A 114 -22.11 -5.20 -7.41
C ARG A 114 -21.30 -5.07 -6.12
N LYS A 115 -21.36 -6.04 -5.21
CA LYS A 115 -20.61 -6.01 -3.95
C LYS A 115 -19.64 -7.18 -3.91
N PHE A 116 -18.34 -6.89 -4.00
CA PHE A 116 -17.31 -7.89 -3.76
C PHE A 116 -17.13 -8.08 -2.24
N LYS A 117 -17.29 -9.31 -1.76
CA LYS A 117 -16.88 -9.75 -0.42
C LYS A 117 -15.79 -10.80 -0.64
N SER A 118 -14.58 -10.56 -0.14
CA SER A 118 -13.48 -11.54 -0.23
C SER A 118 -13.80 -12.77 0.63
N GLY A 119 -13.73 -13.97 0.04
CA GLY A 119 -14.11 -15.23 0.69
C GLY A 119 -13.19 -15.72 1.82
N ASP A 120 -12.03 -15.08 2.04
CA ASP A 120 -11.13 -15.34 3.18
C ASP A 120 -11.53 -14.58 4.46
N GLU A 121 -12.64 -13.84 4.42
CA GLU A 121 -13.34 -13.49 5.65
C GLU A 121 -14.06 -14.76 6.13
N PRO A 122 -13.67 -15.39 7.25
CA PRO A 122 -14.39 -16.56 7.75
C PRO A 122 -15.87 -16.24 7.84
N ALA A 123 -16.70 -17.23 7.50
CA ALA A 123 -18.16 -17.18 7.46
C ALA A 123 -18.83 -16.96 8.86
N ALA A 124 -18.24 -16.14 9.72
CA ALA A 124 -18.80 -15.66 10.97
C ALA A 124 -19.63 -14.36 10.81
N ALA A 125 -19.62 -13.72 9.64
CA ALA A 125 -20.34 -12.47 9.38
C ALA A 125 -21.81 -12.67 8.94
N VAL A 126 -22.42 -13.83 9.23
CA VAL A 126 -23.89 -14.03 9.11
C VAL A 126 -24.60 -13.65 10.41
N ALA A 127 -23.85 -13.32 11.47
CA ALA A 127 -24.38 -12.73 12.71
C ALA A 127 -23.85 -11.30 12.92
N GLY A 128 -24.11 -10.38 11.98
CA GLY A 128 -24.03 -8.92 12.20
C GLY A 128 -22.70 -8.30 12.67
N GLY A 129 -21.65 -9.08 12.91
CA GLY A 129 -20.41 -8.64 13.52
C GLY A 129 -19.34 -8.27 12.50
N SER A 130 -18.68 -7.15 12.72
CA SER A 130 -17.42 -6.82 12.06
C SER A 130 -16.31 -7.79 12.54
N LEU A 131 -15.30 -8.10 11.72
CA LEU A 131 -14.12 -8.83 12.20
C LEU A 131 -13.39 -8.03 13.30
N PRO A 132 -12.69 -8.67 14.25
CA PRO A 132 -11.85 -7.98 15.21
C PRO A 132 -10.70 -7.23 14.52
N PRO A 133 -10.13 -6.19 15.14
CA PRO A 133 -8.96 -5.50 14.60
C PRO A 133 -7.78 -6.48 14.52
N ARG A 134 -6.95 -6.34 13.49
CA ARG A 134 -5.69 -7.06 13.31
C ARG A 134 -4.61 -6.07 12.87
N ILE A 135 -3.46 -6.13 13.52
CA ILE A 135 -2.26 -5.41 13.09
C ILE A 135 -1.61 -6.23 11.97
N VAL A 136 -1.63 -5.71 10.75
CA VAL A 136 -1.01 -6.37 9.58
C VAL A 136 0.44 -5.94 9.38
N TYR A 137 0.80 -4.77 9.90
CA TYR A 137 2.18 -4.34 10.03
C TYR A 137 2.33 -3.45 11.26
N PRO A 138 3.42 -3.57 12.02
CA PRO A 138 4.43 -4.64 11.92
C PRO A 138 3.84 -6.01 12.32
N PRO A 139 4.32 -7.13 11.74
CA PRO A 139 3.92 -8.46 12.19
C PRO A 139 4.51 -8.78 13.57
N GLN A 140 3.96 -9.80 14.23
CA GLN A 140 4.47 -10.29 15.51
C GLN A 140 5.96 -10.66 15.40
N GLY A 141 6.78 -10.16 16.32
CA GLY A 141 8.22 -10.43 16.38
C GLY A 141 9.05 -9.64 15.36
N ALA A 142 8.46 -8.68 14.62
CA ALA A 142 9.21 -7.91 13.64
C ALA A 142 10.37 -7.15 14.29
N ARG A 143 11.54 -7.23 13.66
CA ARG A 143 12.65 -6.32 13.92
C ARG A 143 12.56 -5.17 12.94
N VAL A 144 12.39 -3.95 13.44
CA VAL A 144 12.20 -2.76 12.63
C VAL A 144 13.31 -1.78 12.98
N ALA A 145 14.26 -1.64 12.07
CA ALA A 145 15.19 -0.54 12.17
C ALA A 145 14.45 0.78 11.88
N LEU A 146 14.76 1.82 12.62
CA LEU A 146 14.20 3.16 12.43
C LEU A 146 15.35 4.15 12.40
N GLY A 147 15.39 4.99 11.37
CA GLY A 147 16.37 6.06 11.29
C GLY A 147 16.15 7.08 12.40
N THR A 148 17.23 7.73 12.81
CA THR A 148 17.17 8.95 13.62
C THR A 148 17.03 10.17 12.70
N GLY A 149 16.04 11.03 12.97
CA GLY A 149 15.94 12.31 12.26
C GLY A 149 17.05 13.27 12.70
N GLY A 150 17.24 14.38 11.98
CA GLY A 150 18.31 15.37 12.27
C GLY A 150 18.31 16.01 13.67
N SER A 151 17.31 15.71 14.50
CA SER A 151 17.22 16.09 15.92
C SER A 151 17.64 14.97 16.90
N GLY A 152 18.17 13.84 16.41
CA GLY A 152 18.52 12.67 17.21
C GLY A 152 17.31 11.85 17.70
N ARG A 153 16.09 12.20 17.28
CA ARG A 153 14.87 11.45 17.61
C ARG A 153 14.57 10.40 16.56
N MET A 154 14.19 9.20 16.99
CA MET A 154 13.74 8.14 16.08
C MET A 154 12.54 8.57 15.25
N MET A 155 12.51 8.08 14.03
CA MET A 155 11.40 8.22 13.11
C MET A 155 10.14 7.47 13.60
N PRO A 156 8.95 7.92 13.21
CA PRO A 156 7.72 7.20 13.53
C PRO A 156 7.65 5.85 12.82
N LEU A 157 7.23 4.83 13.57
CA LEU A 157 6.80 3.54 13.07
C LEU A 157 5.35 3.61 12.58
N VAL A 158 5.14 3.17 11.34
CA VAL A 158 3.80 2.96 10.77
C VAL A 158 3.19 1.68 11.32
N ILE A 159 1.92 1.75 11.65
CA ILE A 159 1.09 0.63 12.07
C ILE A 159 -0.10 0.55 11.14
N LYS A 160 -0.29 -0.60 10.49
CA LYS A 160 -1.39 -0.83 9.55
C LYS A 160 -2.38 -1.83 10.11
N LEU A 161 -3.67 -1.55 9.92
CA LEU A 161 -4.78 -2.31 10.48
C LEU A 161 -5.72 -2.88 9.42
N GLN A 162 -6.22 -4.06 9.69
CA GLN A 162 -7.35 -4.69 8.99
C GLN A 162 -8.43 -5.09 10.01
N GLY A 163 -9.71 -5.13 9.60
CA GLY A 163 -10.81 -5.44 10.53
C GLY A 163 -11.04 -4.35 11.59
N GLY A 164 -11.90 -4.63 12.56
CA GLY A 164 -12.26 -3.76 13.68
C GLY A 164 -13.21 -2.62 13.32
N VAL A 165 -13.78 -2.01 14.37
CA VAL A 165 -14.71 -0.88 14.28
C VAL A 165 -14.03 0.40 14.74
N ALA A 166 -13.93 1.37 13.84
CA ALA A 166 -13.40 2.68 14.18
C ALA A 166 -14.31 3.41 15.19
N PRO A 167 -13.76 4.28 16.06
CA PRO A 167 -12.37 4.70 16.10
C PRO A 167 -11.43 3.70 16.81
N TYR A 168 -10.17 3.69 16.38
CA TYR A 168 -9.09 2.90 16.95
C TYR A 168 -8.29 3.71 17.96
N ARG A 169 -7.88 3.07 19.05
CA ARG A 169 -6.96 3.61 20.05
C ARG A 169 -5.67 2.80 20.02
N LEU A 170 -4.55 3.48 19.79
CA LEU A 170 -3.23 2.87 19.90
C LEU A 170 -2.72 3.00 21.33
N ILE A 171 -2.15 1.91 21.84
CA ILE A 171 -1.49 1.80 23.13
C ILE A 171 -0.10 1.26 22.84
N ALA A 172 0.93 1.99 23.23
CA ALA A 172 2.32 1.57 23.06
C ALA A 172 2.95 1.38 24.44
N ASN A 173 3.50 0.20 24.70
CA ASN A 173 4.12 -0.13 25.98
C ASN A 173 3.21 0.13 27.19
N GLY A 174 1.91 -0.16 27.03
CA GLY A 174 0.88 0.09 28.04
C GLY A 174 0.39 1.55 28.12
N LEU A 175 1.02 2.48 27.41
CA LEU A 175 0.65 3.89 27.41
C LEU A 175 -0.29 4.21 26.22
N PRO A 176 -1.53 4.65 26.48
CA PRO A 176 -2.46 5.03 25.41
C PRO A 176 -2.02 6.32 24.73
N LEU A 177 -2.05 6.36 23.40
CA LEU A 177 -1.82 7.60 22.67
C LEU A 177 -3.03 8.54 22.75
N PRO A 178 -2.83 9.87 22.70
CA PRO A 178 -3.84 10.83 23.14
C PRO A 178 -5.10 10.93 22.27
N LYS A 179 -5.02 10.55 20.98
CA LYS A 179 -6.11 10.76 20.02
C LYS A 179 -6.55 9.47 19.34
N PRO A 180 -7.78 8.99 19.58
CA PRO A 180 -8.35 7.90 18.79
C PRO A 180 -8.55 8.34 17.34
N THR A 181 -8.44 7.41 16.39
CA THR A 181 -8.43 7.71 14.96
C THR A 181 -9.36 6.77 14.20
N ARG A 182 -9.99 7.29 13.13
CA ARG A 182 -10.72 6.44 12.19
C ARG A 182 -9.82 5.85 11.09
N ARG A 183 -8.57 6.29 11.01
CA ARG A 183 -7.60 5.83 10.02
C ARG A 183 -7.10 4.43 10.38
N ARG A 184 -6.92 3.59 9.36
CA ARG A 184 -6.33 2.25 9.45
C ARG A 184 -4.81 2.24 9.35
N GLU A 185 -4.21 3.39 9.07
CA GLU A 185 -2.77 3.64 9.16
C GLU A 185 -2.53 4.63 10.30
N LEU A 186 -1.72 4.22 11.27
CA LEU A 186 -1.36 4.98 12.47
C LEU A 186 0.15 5.15 12.51
N ASN A 187 0.61 6.22 13.15
CA ASN A 187 2.02 6.49 13.36
C ASN A 187 2.29 6.56 14.86
N TRP A 188 3.31 5.83 15.32
CA TRP A 188 3.81 5.91 16.68
C TRP A 188 5.30 6.17 16.68
N LYS A 189 5.75 7.05 17.55
CA LYS A 189 7.17 7.35 17.72
C LYS A 189 7.67 6.56 18.94
N PRO A 190 8.63 5.65 18.78
CA PRO A 190 9.25 4.98 19.92
C PRO A 190 10.05 5.96 20.77
N ASP A 191 10.05 5.73 22.08
CA ASP A 191 10.84 6.52 23.03
C ASP A 191 12.31 6.07 23.06
N SER A 192 12.56 4.76 22.89
CA SER A 192 13.88 4.16 22.82
C SER A 192 13.92 2.98 21.84
N GLU A 193 15.14 2.55 21.51
CA GLU A 193 15.39 1.25 20.90
C GLU A 193 14.97 0.11 21.85
N GLY A 194 14.91 -1.10 21.30
CA GLY A 194 14.62 -2.33 22.03
C GLY A 194 13.21 -2.84 21.84
N ALA A 195 12.78 -3.74 22.73
CA ALA A 195 11.48 -4.37 22.64
C ALA A 195 10.35 -3.37 22.91
N SER A 196 9.30 -3.43 22.09
CA SER A 196 8.09 -2.62 22.25
C SER A 196 6.84 -3.46 21.97
N THR A 197 5.77 -3.19 22.71
CA THR A 197 4.46 -3.82 22.51
C THR A 197 3.46 -2.79 22.02
N LEU A 198 2.84 -3.08 20.89
CA LEU A 198 1.85 -2.24 20.25
C LEU A 198 0.49 -2.92 20.31
N THR A 199 -0.45 -2.29 20.98
CA THR A 199 -1.82 -2.77 21.11
C THR A 199 -2.77 -1.77 20.44
N VAL A 200 -3.60 -2.24 19.53
CA VAL A 200 -4.69 -1.44 18.96
C VAL A 200 -6.01 -1.98 19.43
N MET A 201 -6.78 -1.12 20.07
CA MET A 201 -8.14 -1.38 20.52
C MET A 201 -9.14 -0.67 19.61
N ASP A 202 -10.23 -1.34 19.26
CA ASP A 202 -11.33 -0.78 18.48
C ASP A 202 -12.46 -0.21 19.37
N ALA A 203 -13.50 0.34 18.76
CA ALA A 203 -14.61 0.97 19.49
C ALA A 203 -15.47 -0.03 20.29
N GLU A 204 -15.40 -1.32 19.94
CA GLU A 204 -16.10 -2.41 20.63
C GLU A 204 -15.24 -3.01 21.75
N GLY A 205 -14.05 -2.43 22.02
CA GLY A 205 -13.14 -2.88 23.06
C GLY A 205 -12.29 -4.10 22.68
N ARG A 206 -12.38 -4.56 21.43
CA ARG A 206 -11.57 -5.67 20.93
C ARG A 206 -10.17 -5.16 20.61
N ALA A 207 -9.16 -5.94 20.92
CA ALA A 207 -7.77 -5.52 20.75
C ALA A 207 -6.95 -6.53 19.96
N ALA A 208 -5.96 -6.02 19.22
CA ALA A 208 -4.87 -6.79 18.67
C ALA A 208 -3.55 -6.22 19.18
N SER A 209 -2.63 -7.11 19.55
CA SER A 209 -1.32 -6.75 20.05
C SER A 209 -0.23 -7.39 19.22
N VAL A 210 0.87 -6.67 19.02
CA VAL A 210 2.12 -7.21 18.48
C VAL A 210 3.30 -6.79 19.33
N SER A 211 4.27 -7.67 19.48
CA SER A 211 5.59 -7.34 20.04
C SER A 211 6.58 -7.14 18.89
N VAL A 212 7.37 -6.08 18.94
CA VAL A 212 8.38 -5.75 17.95
C VAL A 212 9.69 -5.36 18.63
N PHE A 213 10.80 -5.43 17.89
CA PHE A 213 12.09 -4.94 18.34
C PHE A 213 12.50 -3.75 17.47
N ILE A 214 12.80 -2.61 18.07
CA ILE A 214 13.23 -1.40 17.39
C ILE A 214 14.75 -1.32 17.44
N ASP A 215 15.39 -1.26 16.27
CA ASP A 215 16.83 -1.01 16.15
C ASP A 215 17.02 0.46 15.72
N ALA A 216 17.99 1.19 16.26
CA ALA A 216 18.42 2.44 15.62
C ALA A 216 19.35 2.10 14.46
N ASP A 217 19.07 2.68 13.30
CA ASP A 217 20.04 2.77 12.20
C ASP A 217 21.08 3.87 12.50
#